data_AF-A0AAN8P6D0-F1
#
_entry.id   AF-A0AAN8P6D0-F1
#
_cell.length_a   1.000
_cell.length_b   1.000
_cell.length_c   1.000
_cell.angle_alpha   90.00
_cell.angle_beta   90.00
_cell.angle_gamma   90.00
#
_symmetry.space_group_name_H-M   'P 1'
#
loop_
_entity.id
_entity.type
_entity.pdbx_description
1 polymer ?
#
loop_
_entity_poly.entity_id
_entity_poly.type
_entity_poly.pdbx_seq_one_letter_code
_entity_poly.pdbx_strand_id
1 'polypeptide(L)'
;MLTLNIIAFTLFTLECYHTIGHLAVLFRIRLLPRRDLVRIRYYFLVDAMTVFVTNFLYTGKLKWLASLQIIQHLYYFFTWDKSFLAKKIIDWSSLDWFSSYKKGNLELDSILGTAFDIVVHIINAFILAQYLSITETIVGVLIAQGGSYCLLFSSKYAWSNPNHMPKWVHKRINPIAPRSG
;
A
#
# COMPACT_ATOMS: atom_id res chain seq x y z
N MET A 1 -4.40 -36.28 -2.83
CA MET A 1 -3.71 -35.40 -1.85
C MET A 1 -3.47 -34.08 -2.56
N LEU A 2 -4.08 -32.99 -2.09
CA LEU A 2 -3.84 -31.65 -2.64
C LEU A 2 -2.50 -31.18 -2.09
N THR A 3 -1.46 -31.17 -2.93
CA THR A 3 -0.14 -30.69 -2.53
C THR A 3 -0.17 -29.17 -2.58
N LEU A 4 -0.13 -28.52 -1.42
CA LEU A 4 -0.11 -27.06 -1.32
C LEU A 4 1.10 -26.51 -2.06
N ASN A 5 0.85 -25.66 -3.05
CA ASN A 5 1.90 -24.92 -3.75
C ASN A 5 2.29 -23.69 -2.92
N ILE A 6 3.14 -23.92 -1.92
CA ILE A 6 3.51 -22.92 -0.90
C ILE A 6 4.04 -21.62 -1.53
N ILE A 7 4.79 -21.71 -2.62
CA ILE A 7 5.34 -20.53 -3.31
C ILE A 7 4.21 -19.70 -3.92
N ALA A 8 3.35 -20.32 -4.73
CA ALA A 8 2.21 -19.62 -5.33
C ALA A 8 1.28 -19.04 -4.25
N PHE A 9 1.03 -19.79 -3.17
CA PHE A 9 0.17 -19.37 -2.08
C PHE A 9 0.72 -18.15 -1.34
N THR A 10 2.03 -18.16 -1.06
CA THR A 10 2.70 -17.05 -0.38
C THR A 10 2.70 -15.80 -1.25
N LEU A 11 3.11 -15.92 -2.53
CA LEU A 11 3.09 -14.80 -3.48
C LEU A 11 1.67 -14.26 -3.67
N PHE A 12 0.68 -15.14 -3.85
CA PHE A 12 -0.73 -14.76 -4.00
C PHE A 12 -1.21 -13.93 -2.80
N THR A 13 -0.95 -14.41 -1.59
CA THR A 13 -1.32 -13.73 -0.34
C THR A 13 -0.66 -12.34 -0.26
N LEU A 14 0.60 -12.21 -0.68
CA LEU A 14 1.31 -10.93 -0.72
C LEU A 14 0.73 -9.98 -1.78
N GLU A 15 0.41 -10.45 -2.98
CA GLU A 15 -0.23 -9.62 -4.03
C GLU A 15 -1.62 -9.13 -3.57
N CYS A 16 -2.39 -9.97 -2.87
CA CYS A 16 -3.63 -9.54 -2.22
C CYS A 16 -3.38 -8.48 -1.13
N TYR A 17 -2.36 -8.66 -0.30
CA TYR A 17 -1.98 -7.68 0.73
C TYR A 17 -1.60 -6.32 0.11
N HIS A 18 -0.78 -6.31 -0.95
CA HIS A 18 -0.43 -5.08 -1.66
C HIS A 18 -1.65 -4.42 -2.32
N THR A 19 -2.53 -5.21 -2.93
CA THR A 19 -3.80 -4.72 -3.48
C THR A 19 -4.63 -4.00 -2.41
N ILE A 20 -4.83 -4.60 -1.23
CA ILE A 20 -5.57 -4.00 -0.12
C ILE A 20 -4.88 -2.73 0.38
N GLY A 21 -3.55 -2.75 0.52
CA GLY A 21 -2.76 -1.59 0.93
C GLY A 21 -2.92 -0.40 0.00
N HIS A 22 -2.80 -0.63 -1.31
CA HIS A 22 -2.95 0.43 -2.31
C HIS A 22 -4.40 0.91 -2.45
N LEU A 23 -5.39 0.03 -2.30
CA LEU A 23 -6.81 0.43 -2.20
C LEU A 23 -7.03 1.33 -0.98
N ALA A 24 -6.42 1.03 0.15
CA ALA A 24 -6.49 1.89 1.34
C ALA A 24 -5.87 3.27 1.07
N VAL A 25 -4.76 3.34 0.32
CA VAL A 25 -4.17 4.61 -0.14
C VAL A 25 -5.12 5.37 -1.08
N LEU A 26 -5.61 4.71 -2.13
CA LEU A 26 -6.48 5.31 -3.13
C LEU A 26 -7.78 5.87 -2.52
N PHE A 27 -8.42 5.08 -1.64
CA PHE A 27 -9.67 5.45 -0.97
C PHE A 27 -9.47 6.17 0.37
N ARG A 28 -8.23 6.53 0.72
CA ARG A 28 -7.90 7.31 1.92
C ARG A 28 -8.33 6.66 3.24
N ILE A 29 -8.28 5.34 3.31
CA ILE A 29 -8.68 4.56 4.49
C ILE A 29 -7.50 4.48 5.45
N ARG A 30 -7.65 5.05 6.66
CA ARG A 30 -6.73 4.84 7.81
C ARG A 30 -5.24 5.10 7.48
N LEU A 31 -4.95 6.17 6.73
CA LEU A 31 -3.58 6.54 6.34
C LEU A 31 -2.71 6.91 7.55
N LEU A 32 -1.39 7.01 7.33
CA LEU A 32 -0.41 7.42 8.35
C LEU A 32 -0.13 8.93 8.30
N PRO A 33 0.40 9.54 9.37
CA PRO A 33 0.88 10.92 9.29
C PRO A 33 2.13 10.96 8.40
N ARG A 34 2.39 12.10 7.75
CA ARG A 34 3.53 12.26 6.83
C ARG A 34 4.87 11.87 7.46
N ARG A 35 5.08 12.26 8.72
CA ARG A 35 6.30 11.97 9.51
C ARG A 35 6.60 10.49 9.73
N ASP A 36 5.60 9.62 9.65
CA ASP A 36 5.78 8.19 9.79
C ASP A 36 5.94 7.54 8.41
N LEU A 37 5.27 8.08 7.38
CA LEU A 37 5.42 7.63 6.00
C LEU A 37 6.82 7.84 5.43
N VAL A 38 7.53 8.90 5.84
CA VAL A 38 8.94 9.07 5.42
C VAL A 38 9.84 7.89 5.84
N ARG A 39 9.41 7.08 6.82
CA ARG A 39 10.16 5.90 7.31
C ARG A 39 9.83 4.61 6.56
N ILE A 40 8.76 4.57 5.75
CA ILE A 40 8.28 3.33 5.11
C ILE A 40 8.92 3.04 3.75
N ARG A 41 10.07 3.65 3.42
CA ARG A 41 10.73 3.48 2.10
C ARG A 41 10.89 2.02 1.68
N TYR A 42 11.17 1.13 2.63
CA TYR A 42 11.42 -0.28 2.37
C TYR A 42 10.18 -1.04 1.88
N TYR A 43 8.99 -0.48 2.07
CA TYR A 43 7.76 -1.01 1.50
C TYR A 43 7.85 -1.11 -0.04
N PHE A 44 8.34 -0.05 -0.71
CA PHE A 44 8.50 -0.06 -2.18
C PHE A 44 9.44 -1.15 -2.67
N LEU A 45 10.46 -1.50 -1.88
CA LEU A 45 11.36 -2.60 -2.23
C LEU A 45 10.67 -3.95 -2.10
N VAL A 46 9.92 -4.18 -1.03
CA VAL A 46 9.17 -5.42 -0.82
C VAL A 46 8.15 -5.61 -1.94
N ASP A 47 7.37 -4.57 -2.23
CA ASP A 47 6.37 -4.55 -3.30
C ASP A 47 6.98 -4.84 -4.67
N ALA A 48 8.08 -4.16 -5.05
CA ALA A 48 8.79 -4.45 -6.29
C ALA A 48 9.32 -5.90 -6.36
N MET A 49 9.70 -6.47 -5.20
CA MET A 49 10.22 -7.84 -5.14
C MET A 49 9.13 -8.89 -5.33
N THR A 50 7.92 -8.70 -4.81
CA THR A 50 6.84 -9.67 -5.07
C THR A 50 6.51 -9.74 -6.55
N VAL A 51 6.48 -8.58 -7.21
CA VAL A 51 6.22 -8.45 -8.64
C VAL A 51 7.34 -9.07 -9.47
N PHE A 52 8.59 -8.82 -9.09
CA PHE A 52 9.75 -9.44 -9.74
C PHE A 52 9.72 -10.96 -9.62
N VAL A 53 9.55 -11.49 -8.41
CA VAL A 53 9.53 -12.94 -8.18
C VAL A 53 8.37 -13.58 -8.94
N THR A 54 7.17 -12.98 -8.88
CA THR A 54 5.99 -13.47 -9.58
C THR A 54 6.19 -13.52 -11.09
N ASN A 55 6.68 -12.44 -11.71
CA ASN A 55 6.69 -12.28 -13.17
C ASN A 55 7.98 -12.80 -13.84
N PHE A 56 9.13 -12.67 -13.19
CA PHE A 56 10.41 -13.10 -13.76
C PHE A 56 10.79 -14.52 -13.34
N LEU A 57 10.62 -14.87 -12.07
CA LEU A 57 11.14 -16.14 -11.53
C LEU A 57 10.10 -17.25 -11.50
N TYR A 58 8.85 -16.95 -11.15
CA TYR A 58 7.82 -17.96 -10.94
C TYR A 58 6.99 -18.25 -12.19
N THR A 59 6.29 -17.24 -12.72
CA THR A 59 5.37 -17.43 -13.86
C THR A 59 6.05 -17.24 -15.22
N GLY A 60 7.10 -16.41 -15.28
CA GLY A 60 7.71 -15.98 -16.54
C GLY A 60 6.82 -15.09 -17.42
N LYS A 61 5.66 -14.65 -16.93
CA LYS A 61 4.64 -13.86 -17.67
C LYS A 61 4.78 -12.37 -17.39
N LEU A 62 4.19 -11.53 -18.25
CA LEU A 62 4.02 -10.08 -18.07
C LEU A 62 5.28 -9.31 -17.64
N LYS A 63 6.47 -9.77 -18.06
CA LYS A 63 7.76 -9.15 -17.72
C LYS A 63 7.83 -7.66 -18.07
N TRP A 64 7.18 -7.23 -19.16
CA TRP A 64 7.13 -5.82 -19.54
C TRP A 64 6.38 -4.97 -18.51
N LEU A 65 5.24 -5.47 -18.01
CA LEU A 65 4.41 -4.78 -17.02
C LEU A 65 5.13 -4.72 -15.68
N ALA A 66 5.75 -5.84 -15.29
CA ALA A 66 6.58 -5.93 -14.10
C ALA A 66 7.76 -4.95 -14.15
N SER A 67 8.43 -4.82 -15.30
CA SER A 67 9.52 -3.84 -15.46
C SER A 67 9.06 -2.40 -15.22
N LEU A 68 7.89 -2.00 -15.72
CA LEU A 68 7.35 -0.66 -15.51
C LEU A 68 7.11 -0.37 -14.02
N GLN A 69 6.44 -1.29 -13.32
CA GLN A 69 6.20 -1.15 -11.89
C GLN A 69 7.52 -1.15 -11.10
N ILE A 70 8.45 -2.07 -11.39
CA ILE A 70 9.73 -2.15 -10.69
C ILE A 70 10.52 -0.85 -10.87
N ILE A 71 10.57 -0.27 -12.07
CA ILE A 71 11.25 1.01 -12.32
C ILE A 71 10.62 2.13 -11.48
N GLN A 72 9.29 2.22 -11.47
CA GLN A 72 8.55 3.20 -10.66
C GLN A 72 8.88 3.06 -9.15
N HIS A 73 8.82 1.83 -8.63
CA HIS A 73 9.07 1.58 -7.21
C HIS A 73 10.53 1.77 -6.81
N LEU A 74 11.48 1.42 -7.69
CA LEU A 74 12.90 1.71 -7.48
C LEU A 74 13.15 3.22 -7.45
N TYR A 75 12.52 3.98 -8.35
CA TYR A 75 12.60 5.44 -8.31
C TYR A 75 12.15 5.98 -6.95
N TYR A 76 11.00 5.53 -6.44
CA TYR A 76 10.51 5.95 -5.12
C TYR A 76 11.40 5.48 -3.98
N PHE A 77 11.94 4.27 -4.04
CA PHE A 77 12.85 3.74 -3.03
C PHE A 77 14.13 4.60 -2.90
N PHE A 78 14.78 4.93 -4.02
CA PHE A 78 16.04 5.69 -4.01
C PHE A 78 15.83 7.18 -3.72
N THR A 79 14.69 7.74 -4.16
CA THR A 79 14.40 9.17 -4.04
C THR A 79 13.42 9.53 -2.93
N TRP A 80 13.06 8.58 -2.06
CA TRP A 80 12.09 8.75 -0.98
C TRP A 80 12.42 9.97 -0.11
N ASP A 81 11.43 10.86 0.07
CA ASP A 81 11.53 12.14 0.78
C ASP A 81 12.61 13.11 0.26
N LYS A 82 13.19 12.85 -0.93
CA LYS A 82 14.20 13.71 -1.56
C LYS A 82 13.64 14.41 -2.79
N SER A 83 13.06 13.66 -3.74
CA SER A 83 12.55 14.20 -4.99
C SER A 83 11.17 14.86 -4.83
N PHE A 84 10.83 15.76 -5.75
CA PHE A 84 9.51 16.38 -5.79
C PHE A 84 8.40 15.33 -5.93
N LEU A 85 8.54 14.37 -6.85
CA LEU A 85 7.57 13.30 -7.07
C LEU A 85 7.42 12.39 -5.84
N ALA A 86 8.53 11.99 -5.20
CA ALA A 86 8.44 11.17 -3.98
C ALA A 86 7.77 11.93 -2.83
N LYS A 87 8.07 13.22 -2.64
CA LYS A 87 7.40 14.06 -1.64
C LYS A 87 5.90 14.19 -1.93
N LYS A 88 5.52 14.36 -3.19
CA LYS A 88 4.12 14.39 -3.62
C LYS A 88 3.41 13.08 -3.29
N ILE A 89 4.02 11.92 -3.55
CA ILE A 89 3.45 10.61 -3.22
C ILE A 89 3.37 10.39 -1.71
N ILE A 90 4.37 10.85 -0.94
CA ILE A 90 4.31 10.84 0.54
C ILE A 90 3.10 11.64 1.02
N ASP A 91 2.93 12.86 0.49
CA ASP A 91 1.82 13.74 0.86
C ASP A 91 0.49 13.11 0.45
N TRP A 92 0.38 12.58 -0.78
CA TRP A 92 -0.78 11.84 -1.29
C TRP A 92 -1.12 10.62 -0.42
N SER A 93 -0.12 9.91 0.09
CA SER A 93 -0.34 8.72 0.92
C SER A 93 -0.59 9.06 2.39
N SER A 94 -0.53 10.35 2.77
CA SER A 94 -0.64 10.82 4.15
C SER A 94 -2.03 11.33 4.52
N LEU A 95 -2.31 11.33 5.82
CA LEU A 95 -3.47 12.03 6.38
C LEU A 95 -3.34 13.56 6.31
N ASP A 96 -2.10 14.06 6.31
CA ASP A 96 -1.80 15.49 6.29
C ASP A 96 -2.08 16.11 4.91
N TRP A 97 -2.48 15.30 3.93
CA TRP A 97 -2.92 15.73 2.60
C TRP A 97 -3.95 16.87 2.66
N PHE A 98 -4.95 16.75 3.54
CA PHE A 98 -6.02 17.76 3.67
C PHE A 98 -5.53 19.11 4.19
N SER A 99 -4.47 19.16 5.00
CA SER A 99 -3.96 20.44 5.52
C SER A 99 -3.05 21.16 4.51
N SER A 100 -2.51 20.43 3.54
CA SER A 100 -1.37 20.87 2.73
C SER A 100 -1.76 21.37 1.34
N TYR A 101 -2.98 21.08 0.84
CA TYR A 101 -3.41 21.48 -0.50
C TYR A 101 -4.75 22.22 -0.54
N LYS A 102 -4.66 23.55 -0.61
CA LYS A 102 -5.74 24.54 -0.46
C LYS A 102 -6.65 24.78 -1.68
N LYS A 103 -6.67 23.94 -2.74
CA LYS A 103 -7.33 24.34 -4.01
C LYS A 103 -8.16 23.30 -4.79
N GLY A 104 -8.46 22.12 -4.25
CA GLY A 104 -9.47 21.24 -4.86
C GLY A 104 -9.14 20.68 -6.25
N ASN A 105 -7.87 20.71 -6.68
CA ASN A 105 -7.46 20.10 -7.94
C ASN A 105 -7.38 18.58 -7.82
N LEU A 106 -7.91 17.85 -8.81
CA LEU A 106 -7.77 16.41 -8.93
C LEU A 106 -6.32 16.05 -9.28
N GLU A 107 -5.65 15.30 -8.40
CA GLU A 107 -4.28 14.80 -8.63
C GLU A 107 -4.33 13.52 -9.46
N LEU A 108 -4.68 13.67 -10.74
CA LEU A 108 -4.87 12.55 -11.67
C LEU A 108 -3.63 11.67 -11.77
N ASP A 109 -2.42 12.22 -11.70
CA ASP A 109 -1.19 11.44 -11.74
C ASP A 109 -1.05 10.50 -10.53
N SER A 110 -1.43 10.95 -9.33
CA SER A 110 -1.37 10.16 -8.10
C SER A 110 -2.47 9.10 -8.08
N ILE A 111 -3.67 9.44 -8.57
CA ILE A 111 -4.78 8.51 -8.76
C ILE A 111 -4.39 7.42 -9.76
N LEU A 112 -3.89 7.81 -10.94
CA LEU A 112 -3.52 6.88 -12.00
C LEU A 112 -2.32 6.02 -11.60
N GLY A 113 -1.32 6.58 -10.93
CA GLY A 113 -0.18 5.81 -10.41
C GLY A 113 -0.60 4.78 -9.37
N THR A 114 -1.43 5.17 -8.40
CA THR A 114 -1.94 4.22 -7.38
C THR A 114 -2.87 3.17 -8.02
N ALA A 115 -3.71 3.56 -8.97
CA ALA A 115 -4.58 2.64 -9.70
C ALA A 115 -3.79 1.65 -10.56
N PHE A 116 -2.69 2.11 -11.18
CA PHE A 116 -1.76 1.24 -11.90
C PHE A 116 -1.20 0.17 -10.96
N ASP A 117 -0.68 0.55 -9.79
CA ASP A 117 -0.15 -0.40 -8.80
C ASP A 117 -1.22 -1.46 -8.41
N ILE A 118 -2.45 -1.02 -8.11
CA ILE A 118 -3.58 -1.91 -7.82
C ILE A 118 -3.82 -2.91 -8.95
N VAL A 119 -3.87 -2.43 -10.21
CA VAL A 119 -4.14 -3.28 -11.37
C VAL A 119 -3.03 -4.32 -11.54
N VAL A 120 -1.76 -3.96 -11.39
CA VAL A 120 -0.66 -4.93 -11.52
C VAL A 120 -0.78 -6.02 -10.46
N HIS A 121 -1.04 -5.66 -9.21
CA HIS A 121 -1.18 -6.64 -8.14
C HIS A 121 -2.42 -7.54 -8.30
N ILE A 122 -3.55 -7.00 -8.78
CA ILE A 122 -4.74 -7.80 -9.09
C ILE A 122 -4.45 -8.79 -10.22
N ILE A 123 -3.77 -8.35 -11.29
CA ILE A 123 -3.41 -9.23 -12.40
C ILE A 123 -2.45 -10.34 -11.93
N ASN A 124 -1.44 -10.00 -11.13
CA ASN A 124 -0.52 -10.97 -10.56
C ASN A 124 -1.24 -11.98 -9.66
N ALA A 125 -2.11 -11.51 -8.76
CA ALA A 125 -2.92 -12.36 -7.90
C ALA A 125 -3.83 -13.29 -8.72
N PHE A 126 -4.47 -12.78 -9.77
CA PHE A 126 -5.29 -13.59 -10.67
C PHE A 126 -4.49 -14.69 -11.38
N ILE A 127 -3.28 -14.38 -11.87
CA ILE A 127 -2.40 -15.36 -12.50
C ILE A 127 -1.96 -16.42 -11.48
N LEU A 128 -1.58 -16.01 -10.27
CA LEU A 128 -1.14 -16.91 -9.20
C LEU A 128 -2.27 -17.83 -8.71
N ALA A 129 -3.51 -17.34 -8.68
CA ALA A 129 -4.68 -18.13 -8.31
C ALA A 129 -4.91 -19.33 -9.25
N GLN A 130 -4.43 -19.28 -10.51
CA GLN A 130 -4.51 -20.42 -11.43
C GLN A 130 -3.64 -21.62 -10.99
N TYR A 131 -2.69 -21.40 -10.08
CA TYR A 131 -1.82 -22.43 -9.50
C TYR A 131 -2.32 -22.93 -8.14
N LEU A 132 -3.48 -22.45 -7.69
CA LEU A 132 -4.07 -22.72 -6.38
C LEU A 132 -5.47 -23.33 -6.55
N SER A 133 -5.89 -24.11 -5.58
CA SER A 133 -7.29 -24.49 -5.42
C SER A 133 -8.12 -23.31 -4.95
N ILE A 134 -9.44 -23.42 -5.11
CA ILE A 134 -10.40 -22.44 -4.59
C ILE A 134 -10.24 -22.26 -3.07
N THR A 135 -10.04 -23.35 -2.34
CA THR A 135 -9.83 -23.31 -0.88
C THR A 135 -8.57 -22.52 -0.52
N GLU A 136 -7.44 -22.79 -1.18
CA GLU A 136 -6.19 -22.06 -0.95
C GLU A 136 -6.33 -20.57 -1.32
N THR A 137 -7.04 -20.27 -2.41
CA THR A 137 -7.33 -18.90 -2.83
C THR A 137 -8.13 -18.16 -1.75
N ILE A 138 -9.22 -18.76 -1.24
CA ILE A 138 -10.04 -18.17 -0.18
C ILE A 138 -9.22 -17.95 1.09
N VAL A 139 -8.44 -18.96 1.51
CA VAL A 139 -7.59 -18.84 2.71
C VAL A 139 -6.55 -17.74 2.55
N GLY A 140 -5.88 -17.64 1.38
CA GLY A 140 -4.92 -16.57 1.10
C GLY A 140 -5.54 -15.18 1.17
N VAL A 141 -6.73 -14.99 0.60
CA VAL A 141 -7.48 -13.72 0.70
C VAL A 141 -7.82 -13.40 2.15
N LEU A 142 -8.30 -14.38 2.93
CA LEU A 142 -8.62 -14.18 4.35
C LEU A 142 -7.39 -13.83 5.19
N ILE A 143 -6.23 -14.45 4.91
CA ILE A 143 -4.97 -14.11 5.58
C ILE A 143 -4.54 -12.68 5.23
N ALA A 144 -4.58 -12.30 3.95
CA ALA A 144 -4.23 -10.95 3.52
C ALA A 144 -5.16 -9.89 4.13
N GLN A 145 -6.47 -10.16 4.15
CA GLN A 145 -7.49 -9.29 4.75
C GLN A 145 -7.30 -9.20 6.27
N GLY A 146 -7.14 -10.33 6.96
CA GLY A 146 -6.93 -10.39 8.39
C GLY A 146 -5.63 -9.69 8.82
N GLY A 147 -4.54 -9.91 8.10
CA GLY A 147 -3.26 -9.23 8.31
C GLY A 147 -3.38 -7.71 8.13
N SER A 148 -4.01 -7.28 7.04
CA SER A 148 -4.28 -5.86 6.77
C SER A 148 -5.16 -5.24 7.87
N TYR A 149 -6.22 -5.93 8.30
CA TYR A 149 -7.10 -5.47 9.36
C TYR A 149 -6.34 -5.34 10.69
N CYS A 150 -5.57 -6.36 11.07
CA CYS A 150 -4.76 -6.32 12.27
C CYS A 150 -3.78 -5.14 12.27
N LEU A 151 -3.19 -4.78 11.14
CA LEU A 151 -2.30 -3.62 11.05
C LEU A 151 -3.06 -2.29 11.05
N LEU A 152 -4.08 -2.14 10.20
CA LEU A 152 -4.86 -0.91 10.02
C LEU A 152 -5.76 -0.57 11.22
N PHE A 153 -6.04 -1.53 12.10
CA PHE A 153 -6.90 -1.34 13.27
C PHE A 153 -6.21 -1.66 14.60
N SER A 154 -4.92 -2.03 14.59
CA SER A 154 -4.15 -2.20 15.83
C SER A 154 -3.90 -0.86 16.49
N SER A 155 -4.12 -0.75 17.81
CA SER A 155 -3.80 0.45 18.60
C SER A 155 -2.31 0.84 18.57
N LYS A 156 -1.42 -0.08 18.15
CA LYS A 156 0.02 0.13 18.03
C LYS A 156 0.43 0.73 16.67
N TYR A 157 -0.35 0.50 15.62
CA TYR A 157 0.01 0.82 14.23
C TYR A 157 -1.02 1.70 13.50
N ALA A 158 -2.28 1.66 13.94
CA ALA A 158 -3.39 2.44 13.40
C ALA A 158 -3.54 3.79 14.09
N TRP A 159 -4.02 4.77 13.33
CA TRP A 159 -4.66 5.95 13.91
C TRP A 159 -5.86 5.53 14.73
N SER A 160 -5.98 6.13 15.91
CA SER A 160 -7.00 5.93 16.93
C SER A 160 -8.31 5.32 16.44
N ASN A 161 -8.67 4.18 17.02
CA ASN A 161 -10.07 3.79 17.13
C ASN A 161 -10.81 4.95 17.84
N PRO A 162 -11.99 5.42 17.37
CA PRO A 162 -12.77 6.45 18.06
C PRO A 162 -12.99 6.14 19.55
N ASN A 163 -13.07 4.85 19.89
CA ASN A 163 -13.27 4.36 21.25
C ASN A 163 -11.95 4.16 22.03
N HIS A 164 -10.79 4.18 21.35
CA HIS A 164 -9.47 3.94 21.95
C HIS A 164 -8.41 4.82 21.28
N MET A 165 -8.49 6.12 21.55
CA MET A 165 -7.60 7.11 20.95
C MET A 165 -6.30 7.31 21.72
N PRO A 166 -5.12 7.05 21.13
CA PRO A 166 -3.85 7.28 21.81
C PRO A 166 -3.66 8.76 22.16
N LYS A 167 -3.06 9.03 23.33
CA LYS A 167 -2.83 10.40 23.85
C LYS A 167 -2.11 11.33 22.87
N TRP A 168 -1.25 10.79 21.99
CA TRP A 168 -0.54 11.61 21.00
C TRP A 168 -1.45 12.05 19.83
N VAL A 169 -2.48 11.26 19.49
CA VAL A 169 -3.50 11.64 18.49
C VAL A 169 -4.42 12.69 19.10
N HIS A 170 -4.85 12.51 20.34
CA HIS A 170 -5.64 13.50 21.10
C HIS A 170 -5.00 14.90 21.11
N LYS A 171 -3.67 14.98 21.15
CA LYS A 171 -2.93 16.26 21.11
C LYS A 171 -2.98 16.98 19.75
N ARG A 172 -3.33 16.29 18.66
CA ARG A 172 -3.29 16.80 17.27
C ARG A 172 -4.65 17.19 16.70
N ILE A 173 -5.73 16.81 17.37
CA ILE A 173 -7.14 17.13 17.01
C ILE A 173 -7.63 18.39 17.70
N ASN A 174 -6.94 18.85 18.75
CA ASN A 174 -7.23 20.15 19.33
C ASN A 174 -6.85 21.23 18.30
N PRO A 175 -7.80 22.09 17.88
CA PRO A 175 -7.48 23.18 16.97
C PRO A 175 -6.39 24.03 17.61
N ILE A 176 -5.37 24.37 16.82
CA ILE A 176 -4.38 25.38 17.22
C ILE A 176 -5.20 26.64 17.50
N ALA A 177 -5.16 27.12 18.75
CA ALA A 177 -5.87 28.33 19.14
C ALA A 177 -5.62 29.41 18.07
N PRO A 178 -6.65 30.12 17.60
CA PRO A 178 -6.47 31.13 16.58
C PRO A 178 -5.40 32.11 17.07
N ARG A 179 -4.38 32.37 16.23
CA ARG A 179 -3.40 33.40 16.54
C ARG A 179 -4.18 34.70 16.69
N SER A 180 -4.26 35.21 17.92
CA SER A 180 -4.69 36.58 18.18
C SER A 180 -3.65 37.49 17.52
N GLY A 181 -4.00 38.00 16.34
CA GLY A 181 -3.34 39.08 15.64
C GLY A 181 -4.28 40.27 15.62
#